data_AF-A0AA39FD01-F1
#
_entry.id   AF-A0AA39FD01-F1
#
_cell.length_a   1.000
_cell.length_b   1.000
_cell.length_c   1.000
_cell.angle_alpha   90.00
_cell.angle_beta   90.00
_cell.angle_gamma   90.00
#
_symmetry.space_group_name_H-M   'P 1'
#
loop_
_entity.id
_entity.type
_entity.pdbx_description
1 polymer ?
#
loop_
_entity_poly.entity_id
_entity_poly.type
_entity_poly.pdbx_seq_one_letter_code
_entity_poly.pdbx_strand_id
1 'polypeptide(L)'
;MMLYRPLYAPKDFLEVLFSVRDPAFKKQVNEPNWDFSHIQICVKTLAQLRITYAELSQGVALLGVNNDMPAIGNFPNLEAERTDLGEKVLKSNHAPIAQEFLKRGAPRALRGQLWSLVLGSVVKETDRNYYEELKNMVLQYDIMVDKLIIKDVQLTASNDDQYFVFEDVLYKTMLCFSRDSEVLASVSTDRSAGGQVIHAVLQGKPAALENTLVFPPSGVIPFHGFTMYATPFCYLYDEPCTMYYTFRAFYLRYWLRLHTVSNHEQGIIALCLLFERLLQCHEPQLWAHFRNMQIQPIKIIFKWLMRGFSGHLPPEQLLYLWDLILGYDSLEIIPILAVTILSFRKENLLQVNNLHNVEAVLADLSSLKVMPLLQLALLKE
;
A
#
# COMPACT_ATOMS: atom_id res chain seq x y z
N MET A 1 -12.28 31.63 3.35
CA MET A 1 -11.78 30.29 3.74
C MET A 1 -10.59 29.97 2.86
N MET A 2 -9.35 29.94 3.39
CA MET A 2 -8.18 29.59 2.57
C MET A 2 -8.37 28.19 1.99
N LEU A 3 -8.24 28.06 0.68
CA LEU A 3 -8.53 26.83 -0.04
C LEU A 3 -7.31 25.90 0.03
N TYR A 4 -7.07 25.28 1.19
CA TYR A 4 -6.00 24.28 1.35
C TYR A 4 -6.24 23.13 0.37
N ARG A 5 -5.25 22.77 -0.45
CA ARG A 5 -5.32 21.62 -1.37
C ARG A 5 -4.20 20.64 -1.02
N PRO A 6 -4.38 19.33 -1.25
CA PRO A 6 -3.27 18.38 -1.17
C PRO A 6 -2.09 18.87 -2.03
N LEU A 7 -0.87 18.59 -1.60
CA LEU A 7 0.32 19.02 -2.33
C LEU A 7 0.35 18.43 -3.75
N TYR A 8 -0.03 17.16 -3.86
CA TYR A 8 -0.19 16.45 -5.12
C TYR A 8 -1.19 15.31 -4.96
N ALA A 9 -1.73 14.82 -6.08
CA ALA A 9 -2.53 13.61 -6.18
C ALA A 9 -1.75 12.50 -6.94
N PRO A 10 -2.20 11.24 -6.89
CA PRO A 10 -1.53 10.14 -7.60
C PRO A 10 -1.28 10.42 -9.09
N LYS A 11 -2.21 11.11 -9.78
CA LYS A 11 -2.03 11.49 -11.18
C LYS A 11 -0.81 12.40 -11.39
N ASP A 12 -0.61 13.37 -10.48
CA ASP A 12 0.45 14.37 -10.61
C ASP A 12 1.81 13.69 -10.37
N PHE A 13 1.85 12.76 -9.41
CA PHE A 13 3.03 11.95 -9.15
C PHE A 13 3.37 11.04 -10.33
N LEU A 14 2.38 10.38 -10.94
CA LEU A 14 2.59 9.56 -12.14
C LEU A 14 3.18 10.36 -13.31
N GLU A 15 2.73 11.60 -13.54
CA GLU A 15 3.31 12.47 -14.56
C GLU A 15 4.79 12.80 -14.27
N VAL A 16 5.15 12.98 -12.99
CA VAL A 16 6.56 13.09 -12.57
C VAL A 16 7.31 11.78 -12.86
N LEU A 17 6.74 10.62 -12.55
CA LEU A 17 7.37 9.33 -12.85
C LEU A 17 7.62 9.13 -14.35
N PHE A 18 6.70 9.57 -15.22
CA PHE A 18 6.92 9.53 -16.67
C PHE A 18 8.04 10.46 -17.14
N SER A 19 8.41 11.48 -16.35
CA SER A 19 9.56 12.34 -16.64
C SER A 19 10.90 11.69 -16.27
N VAL A 20 10.90 10.66 -15.41
CA VAL A 20 12.10 9.92 -15.04
C VAL A 20 12.63 9.16 -16.25
N ARG A 21 13.91 9.39 -16.56
CA ARG A 21 14.61 8.78 -17.69
C ARG A 21 15.91 8.15 -17.22
N ASP A 22 16.22 7.02 -17.82
CA ASP A 22 17.58 6.50 -17.81
C ASP A 22 18.46 7.49 -18.61
N PRO A 23 19.58 7.99 -18.06
CA PRO A 23 20.50 8.89 -18.77
C PRO A 23 21.01 8.33 -20.10
N ALA A 24 21.06 7.00 -20.25
CA ALA A 24 21.47 6.33 -21.49
C ALA A 24 20.34 6.21 -22.52
N PHE A 25 19.09 6.43 -22.14
CA PHE A 25 17.94 6.29 -23.03
C PHE A 25 17.78 7.49 -23.96
N LYS A 26 17.96 7.26 -25.27
CA LYS A 26 17.70 8.25 -26.31
C LYS A 26 16.31 8.04 -26.90
N LYS A 27 15.38 8.91 -26.52
CA LYS A 27 14.01 8.91 -27.02
C LYS A 27 13.97 9.25 -28.51
N GLN A 28 13.21 8.49 -29.30
CA GLN A 28 12.91 8.90 -30.67
C GLN A 28 11.91 10.06 -30.69
N VAL A 29 12.07 10.99 -31.64
CA VAL A 29 11.37 12.29 -31.68
C VAL A 29 9.83 12.19 -31.65
N ASN A 30 9.26 11.03 -32.02
CA ASN A 30 7.80 10.79 -32.05
C ASN A 30 7.32 9.63 -31.16
N GLU A 31 8.18 9.08 -30.31
CA GLU A 31 7.76 7.98 -29.43
C GLU A 31 6.96 8.55 -28.24
N PRO A 32 5.71 8.10 -28.00
CA PRO A 32 4.95 8.57 -26.84
C PRO A 32 5.61 8.10 -25.54
N ASN A 33 5.55 8.90 -24.47
CA ASN A 33 5.90 8.44 -23.12
C ASN A 33 4.79 7.50 -22.64
N TRP A 34 4.85 6.26 -23.10
CA TRP A 34 3.73 5.33 -23.01
C TRP A 34 3.83 4.37 -21.83
N ASP A 35 5.05 3.99 -21.48
CA ASP A 35 5.36 2.92 -20.54
C ASP A 35 6.67 3.20 -19.81
N PHE A 36 7.02 2.32 -18.87
CA PHE A 36 8.24 2.34 -18.07
C PHE A 36 9.33 1.43 -18.65
N SER A 37 9.17 0.93 -19.88
CA SER A 37 10.07 -0.07 -20.45
C SER A 37 11.50 0.42 -20.68
N HIS A 38 11.70 1.74 -20.74
CA HIS A 38 13.01 2.39 -20.84
C HIS A 38 13.81 2.36 -19.53
N ILE A 39 13.20 1.99 -18.41
CA ILE A 39 13.85 1.96 -17.10
C ILE A 39 14.52 0.60 -16.89
N GLN A 40 15.82 0.63 -16.57
CA GLN A 40 16.63 -0.56 -16.31
C GLN A 40 16.52 -1.03 -14.86
N ILE A 41 15.32 -1.42 -14.42
CA ILE A 41 15.11 -2.10 -13.13
C ILE A 41 14.72 -3.56 -13.40
N CYS A 42 15.36 -4.49 -12.69
CA CYS A 42 15.00 -5.89 -12.79
C CYS A 42 13.65 -6.13 -12.10
N VAL A 43 12.71 -6.74 -12.82
CA VAL A 43 11.40 -7.14 -12.29
C VAL A 43 11.20 -8.63 -12.54
N LYS A 44 10.53 -9.31 -11.61
CA LYS A 44 10.31 -10.76 -11.71
C LYS A 44 9.38 -11.10 -12.87
N THR A 45 9.67 -12.22 -13.53
CA THR A 45 8.74 -12.89 -14.46
C THR A 45 7.62 -13.59 -13.69
N LEU A 46 6.50 -13.94 -14.35
CA LEU A 46 5.44 -14.72 -13.72
C LEU A 46 5.94 -16.07 -13.18
N ALA A 47 6.88 -16.72 -13.86
CA ALA A 47 7.47 -17.97 -13.38
C ALA A 47 8.21 -17.78 -12.03
N GLN A 48 8.96 -16.69 -11.89
CA GLN A 48 9.62 -16.34 -10.63
C GLN A 48 8.61 -15.95 -9.55
N LEU A 49 7.56 -15.21 -9.90
CA LEU A 49 6.49 -14.86 -8.96
C LEU A 49 5.75 -16.10 -8.46
N ARG A 50 5.48 -17.09 -9.31
CA ARG A 50 4.89 -18.37 -8.89
C ARG A 50 5.77 -19.14 -7.90
N ILE A 51 7.09 -19.01 -8.01
CA ILE A 51 8.04 -19.58 -7.04
C ILE A 51 7.99 -18.79 -5.73
N THR A 52 7.99 -17.45 -5.79
CA THR A 52 7.91 -16.59 -4.61
C THR A 52 6.62 -16.81 -3.83
N TYR A 53 5.47 -16.84 -4.52
CA TYR A 53 4.13 -17.00 -3.94
C TYR A 53 3.69 -18.48 -4.00
N ALA A 54 4.47 -19.35 -3.39
CA ALA A 54 4.31 -20.80 -3.49
C ALA A 54 2.94 -21.30 -3.00
N GLU A 55 2.44 -20.78 -1.88
CA GLU A 55 1.15 -21.18 -1.29
C GLU A 55 -0.02 -20.86 -2.21
N LEU A 56 0.05 -19.73 -2.95
CA LEU A 56 -0.92 -19.37 -3.99
C LEU A 56 -0.77 -20.27 -5.22
N SER A 57 0.47 -20.49 -5.69
CA SER A 57 0.72 -21.24 -6.94
C SER A 57 0.51 -22.76 -6.83
N GLN A 58 0.57 -23.31 -5.62
CA GLN A 58 0.38 -24.74 -5.34
C GLN A 58 -1.07 -25.09 -5.01
N GLY A 59 -2.00 -24.14 -4.99
CA GLY A 59 -3.39 -24.45 -4.70
C GLY A 59 -3.66 -24.82 -3.23
N VAL A 60 -2.81 -24.37 -2.30
CA VAL A 60 -2.97 -24.67 -0.87
C VAL A 60 -4.27 -24.05 -0.34
N ALA A 61 -4.80 -24.62 0.73
CA ALA A 61 -5.90 -24.05 1.49
C ALA A 61 -5.48 -22.71 2.15
N LEU A 62 -6.10 -21.61 1.71
CA LEU A 62 -5.85 -20.23 2.18
C LEU A 62 -7.15 -19.62 2.72
N LEU A 63 -7.03 -18.83 3.80
CA LEU A 63 -8.15 -18.01 4.25
C LEU A 63 -8.53 -16.98 3.16
N GLY A 64 -9.83 -16.69 3.06
CA GLY A 64 -10.39 -15.76 2.07
C GLY A 64 -10.67 -16.38 0.69
N VAL A 65 -10.30 -17.65 0.45
CA VAL A 65 -10.66 -18.37 -0.79
C VAL A 65 -12.08 -18.93 -0.71
N ASN A 66 -12.35 -19.74 0.31
CA ASN A 66 -13.66 -20.29 0.61
C ASN A 66 -13.82 -20.42 2.13
N ASN A 67 -14.88 -19.82 2.69
CA ASN A 67 -15.13 -19.82 4.14
C ASN A 67 -15.52 -21.20 4.66
N ASP A 68 -16.09 -22.06 3.80
CA ASP A 68 -16.51 -23.42 4.14
C ASP A 68 -15.46 -24.47 3.77
N MET A 69 -14.21 -24.05 3.54
CA MET A 69 -13.15 -24.97 3.16
C MET A 69 -12.88 -25.97 4.30
N PRO A 70 -12.85 -27.29 4.02
CA PRO A 70 -12.60 -28.29 5.04
C PRO A 70 -11.19 -28.13 5.61
N ALA A 71 -11.08 -28.21 6.94
CA ALA A 71 -9.80 -28.24 7.62
C ALA A 71 -9.13 -29.61 7.51
N ILE A 72 -7.83 -29.64 7.78
CA ILE A 72 -7.11 -30.90 8.00
C ILE A 72 -7.18 -31.24 9.49
N GLY A 73 -7.59 -32.46 9.82
CA GLY A 73 -7.71 -32.95 11.20
C GLY A 73 -9.10 -32.72 11.81
N ASN A 74 -9.17 -32.62 13.14
CA ASN A 74 -10.42 -32.56 13.90
C ASN A 74 -10.95 -31.13 14.08
N PHE A 75 -10.92 -30.30 13.03
CA PHE A 75 -11.46 -28.94 13.06
C PHE A 75 -12.67 -28.81 12.12
N PRO A 76 -13.67 -27.97 12.45
CA PRO A 76 -14.88 -27.83 11.64
C PRO A 76 -14.64 -27.16 10.29
N ASN A 77 -13.70 -26.22 10.21
CA ASN A 77 -13.32 -25.51 8.99
C ASN A 77 -11.90 -24.93 9.11
N LEU A 78 -11.37 -24.45 7.99
CA LEU A 78 -10.02 -23.88 7.94
C LEU A 78 -9.84 -22.71 8.91
N GLU A 79 -10.85 -21.86 9.13
CA GLU A 79 -10.73 -20.73 10.06
C GLU A 79 -10.50 -21.19 11.50
N ALA A 80 -11.19 -22.24 11.96
CA ALA A 80 -11.00 -22.81 13.28
C ALA A 80 -9.59 -23.45 13.43
N GLU A 81 -9.14 -24.20 12.43
CA GLU A 81 -7.77 -24.75 12.39
C GLU A 81 -6.72 -23.64 12.49
N ARG A 82 -6.89 -22.60 11.66
CA ARG A 82 -5.99 -21.44 11.62
C ARG A 82 -6.01 -20.67 12.94
N THR A 83 -7.16 -20.57 13.61
CA THR A 83 -7.26 -19.89 14.92
C THR A 83 -6.47 -20.63 16.00
N ASP A 84 -6.66 -21.94 16.15
CA ASP A 84 -5.90 -22.75 17.11
C ASP A 84 -4.38 -22.70 16.84
N LEU A 85 -3.98 -22.84 15.58
CA LEU A 85 -2.56 -22.73 15.19
C LEU A 85 -2.01 -21.32 15.43
N GLY A 86 -2.79 -20.28 15.13
CA GLY A 86 -2.39 -18.89 15.30
C GLY A 86 -2.11 -18.54 16.77
N GLU A 87 -2.88 -19.08 17.71
CA GLU A 87 -2.61 -18.90 19.14
C GLU A 87 -1.27 -19.52 19.54
N LYS A 88 -0.93 -20.69 19.01
CA LYS A 88 0.37 -21.35 19.25
C LYS A 88 1.52 -20.53 18.68
N VAL A 89 1.33 -19.96 17.50
CA VAL A 89 2.29 -19.05 16.86
C VAL A 89 2.53 -17.80 17.70
N LEU A 90 1.46 -17.16 18.20
CA LEU A 90 1.58 -16.00 19.08
C LEU A 90 2.29 -16.35 20.40
N LYS A 91 1.96 -17.50 21.02
CA LYS A 91 2.64 -18.00 22.23
C LYS A 91 4.14 -18.27 22.01
N SER A 92 4.54 -18.63 20.79
CA SER A 92 5.96 -18.83 20.45
C SER A 92 6.77 -17.53 20.47
N ASN A 93 6.10 -16.38 20.29
CA ASN A 93 6.71 -15.05 20.24
C ASN A 93 7.90 -14.92 19.26
N HIS A 94 7.84 -15.64 18.13
CA HIS A 94 8.87 -15.60 17.09
C HIS A 94 8.33 -14.98 15.80
N ALA A 95 8.80 -13.77 15.46
CA ALA A 95 8.37 -13.04 14.27
C ALA A 95 8.49 -13.83 12.95
N PRO A 96 9.56 -14.62 12.69
CA PRO A 96 9.65 -15.42 11.47
C PRO A 96 8.57 -16.51 11.37
N ILE A 97 8.15 -17.10 12.50
CA ILE A 97 7.08 -18.10 12.52
C ILE A 97 5.73 -17.44 12.23
N ALA A 98 5.48 -16.25 12.81
CA ALA A 98 4.29 -15.46 12.50
C ALA A 98 4.25 -15.02 11.04
N GLN A 99 5.40 -14.63 10.47
CA GLN A 99 5.51 -14.25 9.07
C GLN A 99 5.17 -15.43 8.15
N GLU A 100 5.77 -16.60 8.38
CA GLU A 100 5.46 -17.81 7.61
C GLU A 100 3.97 -18.17 7.71
N PHE A 101 3.41 -18.05 8.91
CA PHE A 101 2.00 -18.28 9.15
C PHE A 101 1.10 -17.35 8.31
N LEU A 102 1.45 -16.08 8.13
CA LEU A 102 0.64 -15.10 7.38
C LEU A 102 0.49 -15.43 5.89
N LYS A 103 1.39 -16.22 5.28
CA LYS A 103 1.27 -16.63 3.87
C LYS A 103 -0.02 -17.38 3.54
N ARG A 104 -0.67 -17.98 4.55
CA ARG A 104 -1.98 -18.67 4.43
C ARG A 104 -3.17 -17.85 4.97
N GLY A 105 -2.94 -16.57 5.28
CA GLY A 105 -3.92 -15.61 5.78
C GLY A 105 -4.15 -15.68 7.29
N ALA A 106 -4.46 -14.56 7.94
CA ALA A 106 -4.70 -14.50 9.39
C ALA A 106 -6.18 -14.68 9.76
N PRO A 107 -6.50 -15.37 10.88
CA PRO A 107 -7.82 -15.27 11.50
C PRO A 107 -8.10 -13.84 11.96
N ARG A 108 -9.37 -13.40 11.86
CA ARG A 108 -9.76 -12.01 12.18
C ARG A 108 -9.33 -11.59 13.59
N ALA A 109 -9.58 -12.44 14.60
CA ALA A 109 -9.30 -12.14 16.00
C ALA A 109 -7.80 -12.05 16.34
N LEU A 110 -6.93 -12.68 15.53
CA LEU A 110 -5.50 -12.77 15.79
C LEU A 110 -4.67 -11.83 14.90
N ARG A 111 -5.27 -11.29 13.83
CA ARG A 111 -4.56 -10.54 12.78
C ARG A 111 -3.73 -9.38 13.33
N GLY A 112 -4.31 -8.52 14.16
CA GLY A 112 -3.59 -7.38 14.76
C GLY A 112 -2.34 -7.83 15.52
N GLN A 113 -2.48 -8.82 16.41
CA GLN A 113 -1.36 -9.34 17.19
C GLN A 113 -0.26 -9.98 16.32
N LEU A 114 -0.65 -10.72 15.27
CA LEU A 114 0.29 -11.31 14.32
C LEU A 114 1.05 -10.24 13.55
N TRP A 115 0.36 -9.20 13.09
CA TRP A 115 0.98 -8.08 12.37
C TRP A 115 1.96 -7.34 13.27
N SER A 116 1.58 -7.00 14.50
CA SER A 116 2.47 -6.33 15.45
C SER A 116 3.70 -7.19 15.77
N LEU A 117 3.55 -8.52 15.87
CA LEU A 117 4.66 -9.44 16.09
C LEU A 117 5.62 -9.48 14.89
N VAL A 118 5.11 -9.58 13.65
CA VAL A 118 5.95 -9.60 12.42
C VAL A 118 6.67 -8.26 12.20
N LEU A 119 6.02 -7.16 12.55
CA LEU A 119 6.58 -5.82 12.42
C LEU A 119 7.48 -5.41 13.59
N GLY A 120 7.51 -6.20 14.67
CA GLY A 120 8.24 -5.84 15.89
C GLY A 120 7.68 -4.58 16.56
N SER A 121 6.39 -4.29 16.37
CA SER A 121 5.70 -3.08 16.84
C SER A 121 4.85 -3.31 18.09
N VAL A 122 5.15 -4.37 18.85
CA VAL A 122 4.50 -4.63 20.15
C VAL A 122 4.83 -3.50 21.11
N VAL A 123 3.80 -2.77 21.54
CA VAL A 123 3.92 -1.53 22.33
C VAL A 123 4.43 -1.81 23.75
N LYS A 124 5.49 -1.09 24.12
CA LYS A 124 6.07 -1.05 25.47
C LYS A 124 5.58 0.18 26.24
N GLU A 125 5.93 0.27 27.51
CA GLU A 125 5.53 1.42 28.33
C GLU A 125 6.21 2.73 27.91
N THR A 126 7.47 2.66 27.47
CA THR A 126 8.18 3.80 26.89
C THR A 126 7.48 4.33 25.64
N ASP A 127 6.92 3.42 24.84
CA ASP A 127 6.21 3.74 23.60
C ASP A 127 4.89 4.48 23.91
N ARG A 128 4.18 4.08 24.97
CA ARG A 128 2.97 4.80 25.43
C ARG A 128 3.29 6.21 25.88
N ASN A 129 4.35 6.38 26.66
CA ASN A 129 4.78 7.71 27.12
C ASN A 129 5.12 8.62 25.93
N TYR A 130 5.88 8.10 24.96
CA TYR A 130 6.21 8.86 23.76
C TYR A 130 4.97 9.19 22.92
N TYR A 131 4.04 8.26 22.75
CA TYR A 131 2.78 8.53 22.06
C TYR A 131 1.95 9.63 22.74
N GLU A 132 1.92 9.67 24.07
CA GLU A 132 1.28 10.77 24.80
C GLU A 132 2.00 12.12 24.60
N GLU A 133 3.33 12.14 24.50
CA GLU A 133 4.08 13.33 24.10
C GLU A 133 3.69 13.81 22.69
N LEU A 134 3.56 12.89 21.72
CA LEU A 134 3.11 13.21 20.36
C LEU A 134 1.71 13.84 20.38
N LYS A 135 0.77 13.27 21.15
CA LYS A 135 -0.58 13.82 21.32
C LYS A 135 -0.55 15.21 21.93
N ASN A 136 0.27 15.42 22.95
CA ASN A 136 0.44 16.74 23.57
C ASN A 136 0.99 17.76 22.56
N MET A 137 1.93 17.37 21.70
CA MET A 137 2.41 18.23 20.61
C MET A 137 1.34 18.57 19.57
N VAL A 138 0.46 17.63 19.23
CA VAL A 138 -0.68 17.89 18.34
C VAL A 138 -1.64 18.91 18.97
N LEU A 139 -1.91 18.81 20.27
CA LEU A 139 -2.78 19.75 20.98
C LEU A 139 -2.14 21.14 21.16
N GLN A 140 -0.83 21.19 21.35
CA GLN A 140 -0.10 22.43 21.63
C GLN A 140 0.20 23.25 20.37
N TYR A 141 0.50 22.60 19.24
CA TYR A 141 1.00 23.26 18.04
C TYR A 141 0.10 22.99 16.82
N ASP A 142 -0.53 24.05 16.29
CA ASP A 142 -1.21 24.02 14.98
C ASP A 142 -0.17 24.17 13.86
N ILE A 143 0.01 23.13 13.04
CA ILE A 143 0.89 23.20 11.86
C ILE A 143 0.09 22.98 10.57
N MET A 144 0.61 23.48 9.45
CA MET A 144 -0.07 23.40 8.15
C MET A 144 -0.45 21.96 7.75
N VAL A 145 0.37 20.98 8.13
CA VAL A 145 0.15 19.55 7.83
C VAL A 145 -1.12 19.01 8.51
N ASP A 146 -1.54 19.56 9.65
CA ASP A 146 -2.79 19.15 10.31
C ASP A 146 -3.99 19.44 9.42
N LYS A 147 -4.02 20.62 8.82
CA LYS A 147 -5.10 21.06 7.92
C LYS A 147 -5.14 20.19 6.66
N LEU A 148 -3.99 19.72 6.18
CA LEU A 148 -3.90 18.80 5.04
C LEU A 148 -4.43 17.41 5.42
N ILE A 149 -4.03 16.87 6.57
CA ILE A 149 -4.48 15.56 7.07
C ILE A 149 -5.99 15.60 7.34
N ILE A 150 -6.48 16.60 8.07
CA ILE A 150 -7.91 16.75 8.40
C ILE A 150 -8.74 16.79 7.12
N LYS A 151 -8.32 17.61 6.16
CA LYS A 151 -9.00 17.71 4.88
C LYS A 151 -8.94 16.40 4.09
N ASP A 152 -7.84 15.66 4.15
CA ASP A 152 -7.72 14.38 3.44
C ASP A 152 -8.68 13.33 4.03
N VAL A 153 -8.78 13.21 5.36
CA VAL A 153 -9.76 12.32 6.02
C VAL A 153 -11.19 12.68 5.58
N GLN A 154 -11.54 13.97 5.65
CA GLN A 154 -12.86 14.47 5.26
C GLN A 154 -13.20 14.21 3.79
N LEU A 155 -12.21 14.25 2.89
CA LEU A 155 -12.41 14.00 1.46
C LEU A 155 -12.41 12.52 1.11
N THR A 156 -11.85 11.67 1.97
CA THR A 156 -11.67 10.24 1.70
C THR A 156 -12.48 9.40 2.69
N ALA A 157 -11.90 9.00 3.81
CA ALA A 157 -12.51 8.09 4.77
C ALA A 157 -13.90 8.53 5.26
N SER A 158 -14.13 9.83 5.51
CA SER A 158 -15.45 10.32 5.97
C SER A 158 -16.55 10.21 4.90
N ASN A 159 -16.20 10.09 3.62
CA ASN A 159 -17.15 9.89 2.51
C ASN A 159 -17.19 8.44 2.02
N ASP A 160 -16.58 7.51 2.76
CA ASP A 160 -16.51 6.10 2.41
C ASP A 160 -17.39 5.28 3.35
N ASP A 161 -18.36 4.56 2.78
CA ASP A 161 -19.33 3.74 3.54
C ASP A 161 -18.68 2.70 4.46
N GLN A 162 -17.42 2.33 4.19
CA GLN A 162 -16.66 1.36 4.97
C GLN A 162 -15.79 2.01 6.03
N TYR A 163 -15.48 3.30 5.95
CA TYR A 163 -14.52 3.94 6.85
C TYR A 163 -15.02 5.19 7.58
N PHE A 164 -16.23 5.68 7.28
CA PHE A 164 -16.77 6.93 7.84
C PHE A 164 -16.79 6.98 9.37
N VAL A 165 -16.86 5.83 10.05
CA VAL A 165 -16.90 5.73 11.52
C VAL A 165 -15.53 5.95 12.18
N PHE A 166 -14.42 5.94 11.44
CA PHE A 166 -13.07 5.93 12.01
C PHE A 166 -12.37 7.29 12.01
N GLU A 167 -13.06 8.37 11.70
CA GLU A 167 -12.49 9.72 11.57
C GLU A 167 -11.62 10.13 12.79
N ASP A 168 -12.13 9.96 14.01
CA ASP A 168 -11.39 10.30 15.25
C ASP A 168 -10.12 9.45 15.43
N VAL A 169 -10.20 8.15 15.14
CA VAL A 169 -9.05 7.24 15.23
C VAL A 169 -7.99 7.61 14.20
N LEU A 170 -8.40 7.96 12.98
CA LEU A 170 -7.51 8.42 11.91
C LEU A 170 -6.78 9.71 12.31
N TYR A 171 -7.46 10.68 12.94
CA TYR A 171 -6.79 11.88 13.44
C TYR A 171 -5.75 11.56 14.51
N LYS A 172 -6.09 10.70 15.48
CA LYS A 172 -5.18 10.27 16.54
C LYS A 172 -3.94 9.56 16.01
N THR A 173 -4.05 8.82 14.91
CA THR A 173 -2.91 8.15 14.27
C THR A 173 -2.12 9.10 13.37
N MET A 174 -2.78 9.77 12.43
CA MET A 174 -2.11 10.51 11.36
C MET A 174 -1.50 11.83 11.83
N LEU A 175 -2.14 12.54 12.77
CA LEU A 175 -1.58 13.77 13.33
C LEU A 175 -0.35 13.45 14.19
N CYS A 176 -0.40 12.41 15.04
CA CYS A 176 0.76 11.95 15.79
C CYS A 176 1.89 11.49 14.87
N PHE A 177 1.57 10.75 13.80
CA PHE A 177 2.56 10.36 12.78
C PHE A 177 3.27 11.57 12.17
N SER A 178 2.56 12.67 11.89
CA SER A 178 3.20 13.86 11.35
C SER A 178 4.21 14.50 12.31
N ARG A 179 4.03 14.34 13.63
CA ARG A 179 4.88 14.90 14.70
C ARG A 179 6.06 14.02 15.08
N ASP A 180 6.02 12.74 14.75
CA ASP A 180 7.03 11.77 15.17
C ASP A 180 8.36 12.00 14.44
N SER A 181 9.35 12.52 15.16
CA SER A 181 10.70 12.73 14.63
C SER A 181 11.53 11.44 14.54
N GLU A 182 11.11 10.34 15.18
CA GLU A 182 11.76 9.03 14.99
C GLU A 182 11.54 8.49 13.57
N VAL A 183 10.41 8.85 12.93
CA VAL A 183 10.13 8.53 11.52
C VAL A 183 11.16 9.14 10.58
N LEU A 184 11.64 10.34 10.89
CA LEU A 184 12.55 11.10 10.03
C LEU A 184 13.85 10.35 9.75
N ALA A 185 14.35 9.59 10.71
CA ALA A 185 15.59 8.82 10.56
C ALA A 185 15.48 7.86 9.37
N SER A 186 14.41 7.07 9.30
CA SER A 186 14.15 6.13 8.20
C SER A 186 13.91 6.84 6.86
N VAL A 187 13.20 7.97 6.87
CA VAL A 187 12.96 8.77 5.65
C VAL A 187 14.27 9.34 5.08
N SER A 188 15.18 9.75 5.95
CA SER A 188 16.45 10.38 5.55
C SER A 188 17.54 9.37 5.21
N THR A 189 17.50 8.17 5.80
CA THR A 189 18.49 7.11 5.54
C THR A 189 18.12 6.20 4.37
N ASP A 190 16.90 6.28 3.83
CA ASP A 190 16.57 5.61 2.58
C ASP A 190 17.39 6.19 1.41
N ARG A 191 18.56 5.59 1.19
CA ARG A 191 19.52 5.97 0.15
C ARG A 191 18.92 5.83 -1.25
N SER A 192 17.89 4.99 -1.40
CA SER A 192 17.22 4.79 -2.68
C SER A 192 16.29 5.97 -3.01
N ALA A 193 15.73 6.64 -2.01
CA ALA A 193 14.80 7.77 -2.15
C ALA A 193 15.46 9.17 -2.07
N GLY A 194 16.78 9.25 -1.84
CA GLY A 194 17.53 10.51 -1.89
C GLY A 194 17.22 11.53 -0.78
N GLY A 195 16.58 11.12 0.31
CA GLY A 195 16.39 11.97 1.51
C GLY A 195 15.64 13.28 1.26
N GLN A 196 14.59 13.27 0.42
CA GLN A 196 13.85 14.48 0.06
C GLN A 196 12.92 14.92 1.20
N VAL A 197 13.47 15.71 2.12
CA VAL A 197 12.72 16.38 3.18
C VAL A 197 12.62 17.86 2.92
N ILE A 198 11.51 18.49 3.33
CA ILE A 198 11.38 19.95 3.27
C ILE A 198 12.05 20.54 4.50
N HIS A 199 12.86 21.57 4.27
CA HIS A 199 13.42 22.40 5.32
C HIS A 199 12.60 23.68 5.48
N ALA A 200 12.20 24.00 6.70
CA ALA A 200 11.46 25.20 7.06
C ALA A 200 12.25 26.05 8.05
N VAL A 201 12.20 27.38 7.89
CA VAL A 201 12.80 28.33 8.82
C VAL A 201 11.81 28.65 9.92
N LEU A 202 12.27 28.66 11.17
CA LEU A 202 11.47 29.04 12.33
C LEU A 202 10.88 30.45 12.17
N GLN A 203 9.59 30.58 12.48
CA GLN A 203 8.87 31.84 12.31
C GLN A 203 9.51 32.96 13.14
N GLY A 204 9.78 34.10 12.49
CA GLY A 204 10.40 35.26 13.13
C GLY A 204 11.92 35.15 13.36
N LYS A 205 12.57 34.07 12.88
CA LYS A 205 14.02 33.90 12.92
C LYS A 205 14.65 34.14 11.54
N PRO A 206 15.91 34.59 11.48
CA PRO A 206 16.64 34.71 10.21
C PRO A 206 16.85 33.32 9.59
N ALA A 207 16.92 33.28 8.26
CA ALA A 207 17.23 32.08 7.47
C ALA A 207 18.70 31.67 7.64
N ALA A 208 19.01 31.14 8.81
CA ALA A 208 20.29 30.55 9.18
C ALA A 208 20.11 29.04 9.44
N LEU A 209 21.19 28.27 9.28
CA LEU A 209 21.17 26.81 9.42
C LEU A 209 20.62 26.37 10.79
N GLU A 210 21.00 27.08 11.85
CA GLU A 210 20.53 26.88 13.24
C GLU A 210 19.02 27.09 13.45
N ASN A 211 18.37 27.85 12.56
CA ASN A 211 16.94 28.14 12.61
C ASN A 211 16.14 27.35 11.57
N THR A 212 16.78 26.39 10.89
CA THR A 212 16.20 25.60 9.81
C THR A 212 15.98 24.17 10.29
N LEU A 213 14.72 23.71 10.25
CA LEU A 213 14.31 22.38 10.72
C LEU A 213 13.64 21.61 9.59
N VAL A 214 13.60 20.29 9.70
CA VAL A 214 12.80 19.45 8.80
C VAL A 214 11.31 19.62 9.11
N PHE A 215 10.50 19.74 8.07
CA PHE A 215 9.06 19.94 8.16
C PHE A 215 8.29 19.03 7.19
N PRO A 216 7.24 18.31 7.65
CA PRO A 216 6.85 18.15 9.06
C PRO A 216 7.92 17.41 9.88
N PRO A 217 7.81 17.35 11.22
CA PRO A 217 8.80 16.66 12.06
C PRO A 217 9.13 15.22 11.62
N SER A 218 8.14 14.49 11.08
CA SER A 218 8.35 13.16 10.49
C SER A 218 9.11 13.13 9.17
N GLY A 219 9.26 14.26 8.49
CA GLY A 219 9.80 14.33 7.12
C GLY A 219 8.84 13.81 6.04
N VAL A 220 7.64 13.35 6.40
CA VAL A 220 6.66 12.81 5.45
C VAL A 220 5.61 13.86 5.10
N ILE A 221 5.54 14.24 3.83
CA ILE A 221 4.57 15.21 3.35
C ILE A 221 3.29 14.49 2.87
N PRO A 222 2.10 14.83 3.40
CA PRO A 222 0.87 14.17 3.00
C PRO A 222 0.47 14.53 1.56
N PHE A 223 -0.01 13.53 0.84
CA PHE A 223 -0.63 13.65 -0.49
C PHE A 223 -2.11 13.27 -0.44
N HIS A 224 -2.83 13.46 -1.54
CA HIS A 224 -4.25 13.10 -1.57
C HIS A 224 -4.47 11.57 -1.45
N GLY A 225 -5.19 11.15 -0.42
CA GLY A 225 -5.42 9.75 -0.06
C GLY A 225 -4.31 9.14 0.78
N PHE A 226 -3.41 9.94 1.34
CA PHE A 226 -2.37 9.49 2.27
C PHE A 226 -2.96 8.84 3.52
N THR A 227 -4.05 9.40 4.04
CA THR A 227 -4.73 8.89 5.24
C THR A 227 -5.36 7.51 5.02
N MET A 228 -5.63 7.13 3.77
CA MET A 228 -6.14 5.80 3.43
C MET A 228 -5.18 4.68 3.81
N TYR A 229 -3.87 4.93 3.92
CA TYR A 229 -2.96 3.89 4.42
C TYR A 229 -3.26 3.44 5.85
N ALA A 230 -3.85 4.29 6.69
CA ALA A 230 -4.18 3.95 8.08
C ALA A 230 -5.55 3.28 8.23
N THR A 231 -6.47 3.51 7.29
CA THR A 231 -7.87 3.05 7.40
C THR A 231 -8.06 1.55 7.68
N PRO A 232 -7.27 0.61 7.10
CA PRO A 232 -7.50 -0.81 7.37
C PRO A 232 -7.06 -1.22 8.78
N PHE A 233 -6.14 -0.47 9.39
CA PHE A 233 -5.69 -0.70 10.77
C PHE A 233 -6.81 -0.39 11.78
N CYS A 234 -7.76 0.49 11.45
CA CYS A 234 -8.90 0.79 12.31
C CYS A 234 -9.79 -0.44 12.57
N TYR A 235 -9.78 -1.43 11.67
CA TYR A 235 -10.49 -2.71 11.86
C TYR A 235 -9.73 -3.73 12.72
N LEU A 236 -8.46 -3.45 13.03
CA LEU A 236 -7.56 -4.39 13.71
C LEU A 236 -7.24 -4.01 15.16
N TYR A 237 -7.35 -2.72 15.51
CA TYR A 237 -6.90 -2.20 16.79
C TYR A 237 -7.93 -1.24 17.38
N ASP A 238 -8.37 -1.53 18.60
CA ASP A 238 -9.22 -0.61 19.37
C ASP A 238 -8.40 0.50 20.05
N GLU A 239 -7.14 0.21 20.38
CA GLU A 239 -6.26 1.09 21.15
C GLU A 239 -5.37 1.94 20.20
N PRO A 240 -5.48 3.29 20.20
CA PRO A 240 -4.80 4.15 19.23
C PRO A 240 -3.27 4.08 19.24
N CYS A 241 -2.62 3.89 20.39
CA CYS A 241 -1.16 3.77 20.48
C CYS A 241 -0.68 2.51 19.75
N THR A 242 -1.31 1.36 20.01
CA THR A 242 -1.01 0.08 19.35
C THR A 242 -1.25 0.15 17.84
N MET A 243 -2.36 0.77 17.44
CA MET A 243 -2.63 1.05 16.02
C MET A 243 -1.52 1.90 15.40
N TYR A 244 -1.15 2.99 16.07
CA TYR A 244 -0.16 3.94 15.59
C TYR A 244 1.22 3.31 15.40
N TYR A 245 1.74 2.56 16.38
CA TYR A 245 3.04 1.91 16.26
C TYR A 245 3.06 0.85 15.17
N THR A 246 1.98 0.09 15.01
CA THR A 246 1.87 -0.90 13.93
C THR A 246 1.75 -0.24 12.56
N PHE A 247 0.93 0.81 12.43
CA PHE A 247 0.85 1.61 11.21
C PHE A 247 2.22 2.21 10.84
N ARG A 248 2.90 2.83 11.80
CA ARG A 248 4.25 3.41 11.62
C ARG A 248 5.22 2.37 11.07
N ALA A 249 5.31 1.20 11.72
CA ALA A 249 6.21 0.14 11.30
C ALA A 249 5.87 -0.39 9.88
N PHE A 250 4.59 -0.61 9.60
CA PHE A 250 4.14 -1.04 8.27
C PHE A 250 4.48 0.01 7.21
N TYR A 251 4.16 1.28 7.48
CA TYR A 251 4.38 2.38 6.56
C TYR A 251 5.86 2.52 6.20
N LEU A 252 6.76 2.48 7.19
CA LEU A 252 8.20 2.62 6.95
C LEU A 252 8.79 1.44 6.19
N ARG A 253 8.28 0.22 6.44
CA ARG A 253 8.75 -0.97 5.73
C ARG A 253 8.26 -1.01 4.28
N TYR A 254 7.01 -0.62 4.05
CA TYR A 254 6.30 -0.91 2.80
C TYR A 254 5.78 0.33 2.07
N TRP A 255 5.10 1.25 2.73
CA TRP A 255 4.40 2.34 2.03
C TRP A 255 5.27 3.51 1.66
N LEU A 256 6.31 3.80 2.44
CA LEU A 256 7.24 4.91 2.16
C LEU A 256 7.75 4.86 0.71
N ARG A 257 8.12 3.68 0.22
CA ARG A 257 8.66 3.48 -1.13
C ARG A 257 7.63 3.62 -2.26
N LEU A 258 6.34 3.72 -1.96
CA LEU A 258 5.26 3.86 -2.95
C LEU A 258 5.05 5.30 -3.43
N HIS A 259 5.63 6.27 -2.71
CA HIS A 259 5.56 7.70 -3.04
C HIS A 259 6.93 8.38 -2.93
N THR A 260 7.99 7.59 -3.08
CA THR A 260 9.35 8.06 -3.28
C THR A 260 9.89 7.56 -4.61
N VAL A 261 10.61 8.41 -5.34
CA VAL A 261 11.30 8.01 -6.57
C VAL A 261 12.60 7.31 -6.21
N SER A 262 12.71 6.02 -6.51
CA SER A 262 13.89 5.22 -6.20
C SER A 262 14.11 4.10 -7.21
N ASN A 263 15.31 3.51 -7.20
CA ASN A 263 15.68 2.34 -8.03
C ASN A 263 15.43 0.99 -7.32
N HIS A 264 14.72 0.99 -6.18
CA HIS A 264 14.44 -0.24 -5.44
C HIS A 264 13.49 -1.15 -6.22
N GLU A 265 13.74 -2.46 -6.24
CA GLU A 265 12.93 -3.47 -6.97
C GLU A 265 11.47 -3.59 -6.49
N GLN A 266 11.12 -2.94 -5.38
CA GLN A 266 9.78 -2.89 -4.79
C GLN A 266 9.30 -1.44 -4.63
N GLY A 267 10.03 -0.46 -5.17
CA GLY A 267 9.58 0.92 -5.24
C GLY A 267 8.50 1.09 -6.31
N ILE A 268 7.77 2.21 -6.26
CA ILE A 268 6.62 2.44 -7.15
C ILE A 268 6.94 2.27 -8.64
N ILE A 269 8.13 2.71 -9.09
CA ILE A 269 8.56 2.58 -10.49
C ILE A 269 8.71 1.11 -10.88
N ALA A 270 9.37 0.31 -10.03
CA ALA A 270 9.55 -1.13 -10.28
C ALA A 270 8.19 -1.85 -10.32
N LEU A 271 7.26 -1.47 -9.44
CA LEU A 271 5.91 -2.04 -9.43
C LEU A 271 5.10 -1.65 -10.68
N CYS A 272 5.23 -0.41 -11.17
CA CYS A 272 4.63 0.01 -12.44
C CYS A 272 5.19 -0.79 -13.62
N LEU A 273 6.51 -0.95 -13.68
CA LEU A 273 7.17 -1.76 -14.70
C LEU A 273 6.74 -3.22 -14.63
N LEU A 274 6.67 -3.79 -13.42
CA LEU A 274 6.20 -5.17 -13.21
C LEU A 274 4.76 -5.35 -13.71
N PHE A 275 3.85 -4.43 -13.37
CA PHE A 275 2.48 -4.44 -13.90
C PHE A 275 2.45 -4.45 -15.43
N GLU A 276 3.22 -3.57 -16.09
CA GLU A 276 3.24 -3.49 -17.55
C GLU A 276 3.80 -4.75 -18.19
N ARG A 277 4.88 -5.31 -17.65
CA ARG A 277 5.48 -6.56 -18.14
C ARG A 277 4.50 -7.73 -18.02
N LEU A 278 3.84 -7.85 -16.86
CA LEU A 278 2.83 -8.89 -16.65
C LEU A 278 1.66 -8.75 -17.63
N LEU A 279 1.14 -7.53 -17.81
CA LEU A 279 0.03 -7.27 -18.74
C LEU A 279 0.43 -7.57 -20.20
N GLN A 280 1.63 -7.15 -20.62
CA GLN A 280 2.15 -7.40 -21.96
C GLN A 280 2.34 -8.89 -22.24
N CYS A 281 2.92 -9.63 -21.30
CA CYS A 281 3.26 -11.04 -21.50
C CYS A 281 2.05 -11.97 -21.36
N HIS A 282 1.13 -11.68 -20.43
CA HIS A 282 0.03 -12.59 -20.09
C HIS A 282 -1.31 -12.18 -20.66
N GLU A 283 -1.51 -10.90 -20.99
CA GLU A 283 -2.71 -10.39 -21.63
C GLU A 283 -2.39 -9.56 -22.89
N PRO A 284 -1.67 -10.13 -23.89
CA PRO A 284 -1.23 -9.40 -25.07
C PRO A 284 -2.39 -8.82 -25.89
N GLN A 285 -3.56 -9.47 -25.86
CA GLN A 285 -4.78 -8.98 -26.51
C GLN A 285 -5.30 -7.69 -25.86
N LEU A 286 -5.36 -7.62 -24.52
CA LEU A 286 -5.73 -6.39 -23.81
C LEU A 286 -4.69 -5.31 -24.04
N TRP A 287 -3.41 -5.66 -23.99
CA TRP A 287 -2.33 -4.72 -24.27
C TRP A 287 -2.45 -4.09 -25.66
N ALA A 288 -2.67 -4.92 -26.69
CA ALA A 288 -2.85 -4.46 -28.07
C ALA A 288 -4.10 -3.58 -28.21
N HIS A 289 -5.21 -3.97 -27.57
CA HIS A 289 -6.44 -3.17 -27.54
C HIS A 289 -6.20 -1.77 -26.96
N PHE A 290 -5.58 -1.69 -25.78
CA PHE A 290 -5.23 -0.42 -25.15
C PHE A 290 -4.29 0.44 -25.99
N ARG A 291 -3.29 -0.17 -26.64
CA ARG A 291 -2.39 0.52 -27.59
C ARG A 291 -3.16 1.09 -28.79
N ASN A 292 -4.06 0.32 -29.40
CA ASN A 292 -4.83 0.76 -30.56
C ASN A 292 -5.71 1.97 -30.25
N MET A 293 -6.28 2.01 -29.04
CA MET A 293 -7.11 3.13 -28.58
C MET A 293 -6.32 4.30 -28.01
N GLN A 294 -5.00 4.19 -27.90
CA GLN A 294 -4.18 5.15 -27.17
C GLN A 294 -4.70 5.36 -25.73
N ILE A 295 -4.92 4.26 -24.99
CA ILE A 295 -5.20 4.26 -23.54
C ILE A 295 -4.02 3.67 -22.78
N GLN A 296 -3.44 4.42 -21.84
CA GLN A 296 -2.34 3.93 -20.98
C GLN A 296 -2.93 3.21 -19.75
N PRO A 297 -2.82 1.87 -19.63
CA PRO A 297 -3.45 1.12 -18.54
C PRO A 297 -2.96 1.55 -17.16
N ILE A 298 -1.68 1.92 -17.07
CA ILE A 298 -1.07 2.39 -15.83
C ILE A 298 -1.77 3.63 -15.28
N LYS A 299 -2.22 4.57 -16.12
CA LYS A 299 -2.93 5.79 -15.68
C LYS A 299 -4.22 5.48 -14.92
N ILE A 300 -4.87 4.36 -15.26
CA ILE A 300 -6.13 3.93 -14.63
C ILE A 300 -5.86 3.27 -13.28
N ILE A 301 -4.85 2.40 -13.21
CA ILE A 301 -4.58 1.55 -12.04
C ILE A 301 -3.54 2.11 -11.08
N PHE A 302 -2.85 3.21 -11.42
CA PHE A 302 -1.77 3.76 -10.60
C PHE A 302 -2.22 4.08 -9.16
N LYS A 303 -3.45 4.57 -9.00
CA LYS A 303 -4.07 4.82 -7.69
C LYS A 303 -4.25 3.54 -6.84
N TRP A 304 -4.34 2.37 -7.47
CA TRP A 304 -4.35 1.09 -6.77
C TRP A 304 -2.95 0.71 -6.30
N LEU A 305 -1.95 0.85 -7.18
CA LEU A 305 -0.55 0.55 -6.86
C LEU A 305 -0.05 1.44 -5.72
N MET A 306 -0.21 2.75 -5.87
CA MET A 306 0.25 3.74 -4.91
C MET A 306 -0.43 3.57 -3.56
N ARG A 307 -1.72 3.22 -3.49
CA ARG A 307 -2.44 3.06 -2.20
C ARG A 307 -2.47 1.61 -1.68
N GLY A 308 -1.77 0.67 -2.31
CA GLY A 308 -1.85 -0.75 -1.99
C GLY A 308 -3.30 -1.26 -1.92
N PHE A 309 -4.15 -0.78 -2.84
CA PHE A 309 -5.61 -1.00 -2.89
C PHE A 309 -6.47 -0.43 -1.75
N SER A 310 -5.88 0.33 -0.81
CA SER A 310 -6.68 0.99 0.22
C SER A 310 -7.65 2.02 -0.36
N GLY A 311 -8.89 1.99 0.13
CA GLY A 311 -10.02 2.78 -0.41
C GLY A 311 -10.54 2.31 -1.77
N HIS A 312 -10.18 1.11 -2.21
CA HIS A 312 -10.70 0.52 -3.46
C HIS A 312 -11.30 -0.87 -3.25
N LEU A 313 -10.74 -1.67 -2.33
CA LEU A 313 -11.25 -2.99 -1.98
C LEU A 313 -12.03 -2.96 -0.66
N PRO A 314 -13.01 -3.87 -0.48
CA PRO A 314 -13.61 -4.12 0.82
C PRO A 314 -12.55 -4.43 1.90
N PRO A 315 -12.75 -4.06 3.17
CA PRO A 315 -11.67 -4.04 4.15
C PRO A 315 -11.14 -5.44 4.42
N GLU A 316 -12.03 -6.44 4.48
CA GLU A 316 -11.63 -7.85 4.63
C GLU A 316 -10.76 -8.34 3.46
N GLN A 317 -11.14 -8.01 2.22
CA GLN A 317 -10.38 -8.41 1.03
C GLN A 317 -9.01 -7.73 0.97
N LEU A 318 -8.95 -6.47 1.39
CA LEU A 318 -7.71 -5.71 1.52
C LEU A 318 -6.79 -6.30 2.60
N LEU A 319 -7.34 -6.70 3.74
CA LEU A 319 -6.58 -7.30 4.84
C LEU A 319 -5.96 -8.64 4.43
N TYR A 320 -6.64 -9.46 3.60
CA TYR A 320 -6.01 -10.66 3.03
C TYR A 320 -4.85 -10.33 2.09
N LEU A 321 -4.97 -9.29 1.27
CA LEU A 321 -3.86 -8.83 0.43
C LEU A 321 -2.66 -8.40 1.30
N TRP A 322 -2.90 -7.70 2.40
CA TRP A 322 -1.84 -7.20 3.27
C TRP A 322 -1.25 -8.29 4.17
N ASP A 323 -2.01 -9.35 4.50
CA ASP A 323 -1.46 -10.59 5.09
C ASP A 323 -0.37 -11.17 4.16
N LEU A 324 -0.58 -11.18 2.84
CA LEU A 324 0.42 -11.64 1.86
C LEU A 324 1.64 -10.71 1.80
N ILE A 325 1.45 -9.39 1.86
CA ILE A 325 2.57 -8.43 1.88
C ILE A 325 3.49 -8.72 3.06
N LEU A 326 2.93 -8.90 4.25
CA LEU A 326 3.71 -9.24 5.45
C LEU A 326 4.32 -10.65 5.36
N GLY A 327 3.53 -11.63 4.95
CA GLY A 327 3.94 -13.04 4.90
C GLY A 327 5.09 -13.32 3.91
N TYR A 328 5.13 -12.60 2.79
CA TYR A 328 6.20 -12.72 1.79
C TYR A 328 7.23 -11.59 1.85
N ASP A 329 7.02 -10.59 2.70
CA ASP A 329 7.82 -9.36 2.74
C ASP A 329 7.97 -8.71 1.35
N SER A 330 6.86 -8.66 0.59
CA SER A 330 6.88 -8.20 -0.79
C SER A 330 5.64 -7.41 -1.19
N LEU A 331 5.86 -6.32 -1.93
CA LEU A 331 4.84 -5.49 -2.56
C LEU A 331 4.46 -5.98 -3.97
N GLU A 332 5.15 -6.96 -4.52
CA GLU A 332 4.92 -7.44 -5.90
C GLU A 332 3.54 -8.10 -6.08
N ILE A 333 2.87 -8.47 -4.99
CA ILE A 333 1.48 -8.98 -5.04
C ILE A 333 0.49 -7.90 -5.51
N ILE A 334 0.81 -6.63 -5.32
CA ILE A 334 -0.02 -5.48 -5.72
C ILE A 334 -0.16 -5.41 -7.25
N PRO A 335 0.93 -5.35 -8.06
CA PRO A 335 0.81 -5.37 -9.51
C PRO A 335 0.26 -6.70 -10.05
N ILE A 336 0.52 -7.85 -9.38
CA ILE A 336 -0.14 -9.13 -9.75
C ILE A 336 -1.66 -8.99 -9.66
N LEU A 337 -2.18 -8.48 -8.54
CA LEU A 337 -3.62 -8.28 -8.37
C LEU A 337 -4.17 -7.32 -9.43
N ALA A 338 -3.46 -6.21 -9.70
CA ALA A 338 -3.91 -5.25 -10.71
C ALA A 338 -4.06 -5.88 -12.10
N VAL A 339 -3.08 -6.66 -12.58
CA VAL A 339 -3.19 -7.38 -13.86
C VAL A 339 -4.30 -8.42 -13.82
N THR A 340 -4.44 -9.13 -12.70
CA THR A 340 -5.49 -10.14 -12.52
C THR A 340 -6.89 -9.54 -12.61
N ILE A 341 -7.12 -8.35 -12.07
CA ILE A 341 -8.40 -7.64 -12.18
C ILE A 341 -8.70 -7.27 -13.63
N LEU A 342 -7.69 -6.80 -14.38
CA LEU A 342 -7.83 -6.50 -15.80
C LEU A 342 -8.15 -7.76 -16.61
N SER A 343 -7.42 -8.86 -16.35
CA SER A 343 -7.67 -10.17 -16.97
C SER A 343 -9.08 -10.67 -16.66
N PHE A 344 -9.52 -10.57 -15.41
CA PHE A 344 -10.87 -10.98 -15.00
C PHE A 344 -11.98 -10.18 -15.70
N ARG A 345 -11.72 -8.92 -16.06
CA ARG A 345 -12.67 -8.05 -16.78
C ARG A 345 -12.41 -7.97 -18.28
N LYS A 346 -11.57 -8.86 -18.82
CA LYS A 346 -11.08 -8.82 -20.19
C LYS A 346 -12.18 -8.67 -21.24
N GLU A 347 -13.20 -9.53 -21.19
CA GLU A 347 -14.28 -9.52 -22.19
C GLU A 347 -15.00 -8.17 -22.24
N ASN A 348 -15.27 -7.56 -21.07
CA ASN A 348 -15.88 -6.23 -21.00
C ASN A 348 -14.92 -5.13 -21.46
N LEU A 349 -13.63 -5.25 -21.13
CA LEU A 349 -12.61 -4.28 -21.53
C LEU A 349 -12.38 -4.27 -23.04
N LEU A 350 -12.46 -5.42 -23.72
CA LEU A 350 -12.32 -5.54 -25.16
C LEU A 350 -13.51 -4.92 -25.94
N GLN A 351 -14.65 -4.76 -25.28
CA GLN A 351 -15.86 -4.17 -25.90
C GLN A 351 -15.90 -2.64 -25.82
N VAL A 352 -15.10 -2.02 -24.95
CA VAL A 352 -15.08 -0.58 -24.77
C VAL A 352 -13.94 0.07 -25.55
N ASN A 353 -14.16 1.28 -26.07
CA ASN A 353 -13.25 1.91 -27.03
C ASN A 353 -12.66 3.28 -26.58
N ASN A 354 -12.91 3.69 -25.33
CA ASN A 354 -12.46 4.98 -24.81
C ASN A 354 -12.13 4.90 -23.31
N LEU A 355 -11.33 5.85 -22.83
CA LEU A 355 -10.83 5.88 -21.46
C LEU A 355 -11.96 5.86 -20.42
N HIS A 356 -13.01 6.66 -20.62
CA HIS A 356 -14.12 6.76 -19.68
C HIS A 356 -14.82 5.42 -19.48
N ASN A 357 -15.09 4.70 -20.56
CA ASN A 357 -15.74 3.39 -20.47
C ASN A 357 -14.82 2.33 -19.85
N VAL A 358 -13.50 2.40 -20.09
CA VAL A 358 -12.53 1.54 -19.40
C VAL A 358 -12.53 1.81 -17.90
N GLU A 359 -12.51 3.09 -17.50
CA GLU A 359 -12.61 3.48 -16.09
C GLU A 359 -13.92 3.00 -15.46
N ALA A 360 -15.04 3.09 -16.17
CA ALA A 360 -16.34 2.60 -15.71
C ALA A 360 -16.33 1.07 -15.50
N VAL A 361 -15.76 0.31 -16.44
CA VAL A 361 -15.60 -1.16 -16.30
C VAL A 361 -14.74 -1.50 -15.09
N LEU A 362 -13.79 -0.65 -14.69
CA LEU A 362 -12.87 -0.87 -13.57
C LEU A 362 -13.23 -0.12 -12.28
N ALA A 363 -14.35 0.61 -12.24
CA ALA A 363 -14.65 1.55 -11.15
C ALA A 363 -15.00 0.84 -9.84
N ASP A 364 -15.90 -0.14 -9.90
CA ASP A 364 -16.38 -0.86 -8.73
C ASP A 364 -15.57 -2.15 -8.54
N LEU A 365 -14.86 -2.31 -7.42
CA LEU A 365 -14.14 -3.52 -7.06
C LEU A 365 -14.78 -4.26 -5.87
N SER A 366 -15.94 -3.82 -5.39
CA SER A 366 -16.58 -4.30 -4.16
C SER A 366 -16.96 -5.78 -4.21
N SER A 367 -17.26 -6.32 -5.40
CA SER A 367 -17.63 -7.73 -5.59
C SER A 367 -16.43 -8.68 -5.69
N LEU A 368 -15.21 -8.16 -5.81
CA LEU A 368 -14.03 -8.99 -6.09
C LEU A 368 -13.60 -9.78 -4.85
N LYS A 369 -13.28 -11.05 -5.07
CA LYS A 369 -12.64 -11.92 -4.08
C LYS A 369 -11.17 -12.02 -4.41
N VAL A 370 -10.32 -11.37 -3.60
CA VAL A 370 -8.88 -11.18 -3.87
C VAL A 370 -8.15 -12.51 -3.89
N MET A 371 -8.36 -13.35 -2.88
CA MET A 371 -7.61 -14.60 -2.74
C MET A 371 -7.92 -15.60 -3.86
N PRO A 372 -9.19 -15.87 -4.24
CA PRO A 372 -9.50 -16.69 -5.41
C PRO A 372 -8.89 -16.15 -6.71
N LEU A 373 -8.94 -14.84 -6.94
CA LEU A 373 -8.39 -14.22 -8.14
C LEU A 373 -6.87 -14.42 -8.22
N LEU A 374 -6.14 -14.13 -7.13
CA LEU A 374 -4.70 -14.30 -7.07
C LEU A 374 -4.29 -15.77 -7.24
N GLN A 375 -5.04 -16.69 -6.63
CA GLN A 375 -4.80 -18.12 -6.77
C GLN A 375 -5.00 -18.56 -8.23
N LEU A 376 -6.09 -18.15 -8.87
CA LEU A 376 -6.34 -18.44 -10.29
C LEU A 376 -5.22 -17.92 -11.20
N ALA A 377 -4.72 -16.71 -10.94
CA ALA A 377 -3.65 -16.12 -11.75
C ALA A 377 -2.29 -16.82 -11.57
N LEU A 378 -2.01 -17.34 -10.37
CA LEU A 378 -0.70 -17.91 -10.03
C LEU A 378 -0.65 -19.43 -10.06
N LEU A 379 -1.79 -20.13 -10.10
CA LEU A 379 -1.85 -21.58 -10.27
C LEU A 379 -0.99 -21.99 -11.48
N LYS A 380 -0.18 -23.03 -11.29
CA LYS A 380 0.57 -23.67 -12.37
C LYS A 380 -0.41 -24.46 -13.23
N GLU A 381 -0.29 -24.31 -14.55
CA GLU A 381 -0.98 -25.18 -15.52
C GLU A 381 -0.58 -26.65 -15.35
#